data_AF-K9QZW0-F1
#
_entry.id   AF-K9QZW0-F1
#
_cell.length_a   1.000
_cell.length_b   1.000
_cell.length_c   1.000
_cell.angle_alpha   90.00
_cell.angle_beta   90.00
_cell.angle_gamma   90.00
#
_symmetry.space_group_name_H-M   'P 1'
#
loop_
_entity.id
_entity.type
_entity.pdbx_description
1 polymer ?
#
loop_
_entity_poly.entity_id
_entity_poly.type
_entity_poly.pdbx_seq_one_letter_code
_entity_poly.pdbx_strand_id
1 'polypeptide(L)'
;MFNFVIIANLENRRVGFIQQALAHCDLTPATVVSYADLIAGRETLEKFKAPNTIIRFESPEKNFEVEKAIIAVGAEVSDTGNQQFISAKAAADLVFDKGRILYPRQWYLGWRYLLNQWGKQLLSPVINHPHDISVMFDKPLCSDRFSRHHIPIPRSLGVIHNYEHLREQMQIQGCDRVFIKLSHGSAASGVIAYRANSHRESAITTVERVRQDGQTRLYNSRKIRHYTDHEEITDIINILTAEGVQVEAWLPKAQIQGHPFDVRVVVINVEAQHIVVRLGKSPMTNLHLGNERGNTEDFLAKIGYENWEKMKQTCEAAAALFPNSLYCGIDLLIFPDFRRHAILEINAFGDLLPGIFWKGLDTYTSEVKAVLKIRLNKCLI
;
A
#
# COMPACT_ATOMS: atom_id res chain seq x y z
N MET A 1 -8.40 31.06 -9.81
CA MET A 1 -7.53 29.99 -10.32
C MET A 1 -7.06 29.15 -9.14
N PHE A 2 -7.08 27.82 -9.25
CA PHE A 2 -6.63 26.93 -8.17
C PHE A 2 -5.11 26.75 -8.23
N ASN A 3 -4.45 26.78 -7.08
CA ASN A 3 -3.02 26.53 -6.93
C ASN A 3 -2.83 25.12 -6.37
N PHE A 4 -1.85 24.38 -6.87
CA PHE A 4 -1.53 23.04 -6.37
C PHE A 4 -0.20 23.07 -5.61
N VAL A 5 -0.17 22.36 -4.49
CA VAL A 5 1.05 22.11 -3.71
C VAL A 5 1.23 20.60 -3.59
N ILE A 6 2.37 20.10 -4.03
CA ILE A 6 2.69 18.67 -3.98
C ILE A 6 3.76 18.45 -2.93
N ILE A 7 3.51 17.55 -1.99
CA ILE A 7 4.46 17.12 -0.99
C ILE A 7 5.03 15.78 -1.44
N ALA A 8 6.30 15.76 -1.83
CA ALA A 8 6.91 14.60 -2.48
C ALA A 8 8.43 14.54 -2.31
N ASN A 9 9.02 13.38 -2.62
CA ASN A 9 10.44 13.29 -2.95
C ASN A 9 10.64 13.89 -4.35
N LEU A 10 11.55 14.87 -4.50
CA LEU A 10 11.67 15.69 -5.71
C LEU A 10 12.05 14.87 -6.95
N GLU A 11 12.84 13.82 -6.77
CA GLU A 11 13.28 12.89 -7.80
C GLU A 11 12.20 11.89 -8.24
N ASN A 12 11.05 11.85 -7.56
CA ASN A 12 10.01 10.89 -7.85
C ASN A 12 9.26 11.26 -9.13
N ARG A 13 9.22 10.34 -10.10
CA ARG A 13 8.49 10.51 -11.37
C ARG A 13 7.01 10.88 -11.21
N ARG A 14 6.40 10.58 -10.05
CA ARG A 14 5.03 11.00 -9.70
C ARG A 14 4.86 12.52 -9.81
N VAL A 15 5.88 13.30 -9.42
CA VAL A 15 5.92 14.75 -9.58
C VAL A 15 5.77 15.14 -11.05
N GLY A 16 6.49 14.48 -11.95
CA GLY A 16 6.37 14.71 -13.39
C GLY A 16 4.97 14.45 -13.94
N PHE A 17 4.33 13.34 -13.53
CA PHE A 17 3.00 12.98 -14.00
C PHE A 17 1.91 13.96 -13.55
N ILE A 18 1.93 14.39 -12.28
CA ILE A 18 0.97 15.38 -11.82
C ILE A 18 1.19 16.76 -12.47
N GLN A 19 2.45 17.16 -12.72
CA GLN A 19 2.71 18.41 -13.46
C GLN A 19 2.18 18.36 -14.90
N GLN A 20 2.31 17.21 -15.57
CA GLN A 20 1.72 16.99 -16.90
C GLN A 20 0.18 17.06 -16.86
N ALA A 21 -0.44 16.45 -15.85
CA ALA A 21 -1.89 16.50 -15.66
C ALA A 21 -2.42 17.92 -15.40
N LEU A 22 -1.68 18.73 -14.63
CA LEU A 22 -2.00 20.14 -14.41
C LEU A 22 -1.90 20.94 -15.71
N ALA A 23 -0.83 20.75 -16.49
CA ALA A 23 -0.68 21.39 -17.80
C ALA A 23 -1.80 20.98 -18.77
N HIS A 24 -2.20 19.71 -18.80
CA HIS A 24 -3.34 19.23 -19.58
C HIS A 24 -4.68 19.89 -19.20
N CYS A 25 -4.79 20.40 -17.96
CA CYS A 25 -5.97 21.10 -17.47
C CYS A 25 -5.81 22.64 -17.52
N ASP A 26 -4.82 23.15 -18.26
CA ASP A 26 -4.51 24.59 -18.38
C ASP A 26 -4.27 25.28 -17.02
N LEU A 27 -3.70 24.54 -16.06
CA LEU A 27 -3.34 25.05 -14.74
C LEU A 27 -1.86 25.41 -14.66
N THR A 28 -1.53 26.33 -13.76
CA THR A 28 -0.14 26.65 -13.42
C THR A 28 0.55 25.43 -12.80
N PRO A 29 1.86 25.24 -13.04
CA PRO A 29 2.63 24.20 -12.37
C PRO A 29 2.47 24.27 -10.85
N ALA A 30 2.40 23.11 -10.21
CA ALA A 30 2.32 23.03 -8.76
C ALA A 30 3.65 23.42 -8.11
N THR A 31 3.56 24.07 -6.95
CA THR A 31 4.69 24.21 -6.04
C THR A 31 5.01 22.84 -5.43
N VAL A 32 6.27 22.42 -5.49
CA VAL A 32 6.70 21.15 -4.91
C VAL A 32 7.45 21.41 -3.61
N VAL A 33 7.02 20.75 -2.53
CA VAL A 33 7.64 20.83 -1.20
C VAL A 33 8.24 19.46 -0.89
N SER A 34 9.51 19.42 -0.52
CA SER A 34 10.18 18.16 -0.23
C SER A 34 9.77 17.61 1.15
N TYR A 35 9.65 16.28 1.27
CA TYR A 35 9.47 15.65 2.58
C TYR A 35 10.64 15.98 3.52
N ALA A 36 11.87 16.05 3.00
CA ALA A 36 13.06 16.37 3.79
C ALA A 36 12.95 17.76 4.45
N ASP A 37 12.43 18.77 3.74
CA ASP A 37 12.26 20.13 4.27
C ASP A 37 11.11 20.20 5.29
N LEU A 38 10.01 19.50 5.05
CA LEU A 38 8.90 19.45 6.00
C LEU A 38 9.26 18.72 7.29
N ILE A 39 9.97 17.58 7.20
CA ILE A 39 10.38 16.82 8.39
C ILE A 39 11.39 17.64 9.20
N ALA A 40 12.31 18.34 8.54
CA ALA A 40 13.29 19.20 9.21
C ALA A 40 12.74 20.55 9.68
N GLY A 41 11.46 20.87 9.42
CA GLY A 41 10.84 22.15 9.78
C GLY A 41 11.37 23.35 9.00
N ARG A 42 12.08 23.14 7.87
CA ARG A 42 12.52 24.23 6.97
C ARG A 42 11.36 24.80 6.18
N GLU A 43 10.35 23.96 5.92
CA GLU A 43 9.06 24.36 5.35
C GLU A 43 7.91 23.98 6.28
N THR A 44 6.81 24.73 6.22
CA THR A 44 5.61 24.46 7.01
C THR A 44 4.35 24.61 6.15
N LEU A 45 3.33 23.80 6.42
CA LEU A 45 2.14 23.78 5.55
C LEU A 45 1.24 25.00 5.73
N GLU A 46 1.37 25.74 6.85
CA GLU A 46 0.62 26.97 7.09
C GLU A 46 0.91 28.05 6.04
N LYS A 47 2.12 28.06 5.45
CA LYS A 47 2.49 28.99 4.38
C LYS A 47 1.58 28.86 3.14
N PHE A 48 0.96 27.70 2.96
CA PHE A 48 0.10 27.38 1.82
C PHE A 48 -1.40 27.49 2.17
N LYS A 49 -1.74 28.13 3.29
CA LYS A 49 -3.12 28.42 3.68
C LYS A 49 -3.76 29.42 2.72
N ALA A 50 -4.53 28.91 1.77
CA ALA A 50 -5.39 29.73 0.94
C ALA A 50 -6.62 28.93 0.46
N PRO A 51 -7.81 29.56 0.31
CA PRO A 51 -9.03 28.86 -0.09
C PRO A 51 -8.97 28.16 -1.47
N ASN A 52 -8.10 28.65 -2.35
CA ASN A 52 -7.85 28.14 -3.69
C ASN A 52 -6.62 27.23 -3.80
N THR A 53 -5.93 26.95 -2.70
CA THR A 53 -4.79 26.01 -2.70
C THR A 53 -5.27 24.60 -2.43
N ILE A 54 -4.80 23.63 -3.21
CA ILE A 54 -5.08 22.20 -3.07
C ILE A 54 -3.75 21.48 -2.79
N ILE A 55 -3.68 20.75 -1.69
CA ILE A 55 -2.47 20.02 -1.29
C ILE A 55 -2.60 18.55 -1.67
N ARG A 56 -1.53 17.97 -2.22
CA ARG A 56 -1.39 16.55 -2.52
C ARG A 56 -0.17 15.99 -1.82
N PHE A 57 -0.34 14.96 -1.02
CA PHE A 57 0.77 14.12 -0.57
C PHE A 57 1.05 13.06 -1.62
N GLU A 58 2.32 12.76 -1.87
CA GLU A 58 2.75 11.63 -2.68
C GLU A 58 3.39 10.54 -1.81
N SER A 59 3.67 9.38 -2.40
CA SER A 59 4.37 8.31 -1.68
C SER A 59 5.76 8.81 -1.18
N PRO A 60 6.06 8.66 0.13
CA PRO A 60 7.36 9.06 0.70
C PRO A 60 8.49 8.06 0.40
N GLU A 61 8.20 6.97 -0.32
CA GLU A 61 9.15 5.88 -0.56
C GLU A 61 10.22 6.23 -1.60
N LYS A 62 11.23 5.35 -1.68
CA LYS A 62 12.37 5.41 -2.62
C LYS A 62 13.35 6.57 -2.40
N ASN A 63 13.29 7.21 -1.24
CA ASN A 63 14.30 8.16 -0.78
C ASN A 63 14.80 7.73 0.61
N PHE A 64 16.06 7.33 0.68
CA PHE A 64 16.63 6.77 1.91
C PHE A 64 16.82 7.82 3.01
N GLU A 65 17.13 9.06 2.66
CA GLU A 65 17.26 10.14 3.65
C GLU A 65 15.91 10.46 4.31
N VAL A 66 14.82 10.45 3.52
CA VAL A 66 13.46 10.58 4.06
C VAL A 66 13.07 9.36 4.88
N GLU A 67 13.41 8.15 4.46
CA GLU A 67 13.20 6.93 5.25
C GLU A 67 13.87 6.99 6.63
N LYS A 68 15.15 7.39 6.69
CA LYS A 68 15.88 7.61 7.94
C LYS A 68 15.22 8.66 8.82
N ALA A 69 14.83 9.79 8.24
CA ALA A 69 14.19 10.88 8.97
C ALA A 69 12.83 10.43 9.57
N ILE A 70 12.04 9.65 8.83
CA ILE A 70 10.79 9.07 9.33
C ILE A 70 11.06 8.07 10.46
N ILE A 71 12.05 7.17 10.31
CA ILE A 71 12.44 6.23 11.38
C ILE A 71 12.90 6.99 12.63
N ALA A 72 13.69 8.06 12.47
CA ALA A 72 14.16 8.88 13.58
C ALA A 72 13.01 9.52 14.35
N VAL A 73 12.01 10.08 13.65
CA VAL A 73 10.78 10.60 14.28
C VAL A 73 10.01 9.48 15.00
N GLY A 74 9.96 8.29 14.41
CA GLY A 74 9.31 7.13 15.01
C GLY A 74 9.92 6.67 16.33
N ALA A 75 11.21 6.96 16.58
CA ALA A 75 11.89 6.62 17.83
C ALA A 75 11.32 7.37 19.04
N GLU A 76 10.73 8.55 18.81
CA GLU A 76 10.14 9.41 19.86
C GLU A 76 8.67 9.08 20.13
N VAL A 77 8.08 8.13 19.38
CA VAL A 77 6.69 7.71 19.53
C VAL A 77 6.65 6.45 20.39
N SER A 78 5.94 6.50 21.53
CA SER A 78 5.78 5.33 22.39
C SER A 78 4.94 4.24 21.70
N ASP A 79 5.40 3.00 21.83
CA ASP A 79 4.71 1.78 21.39
C ASP A 79 5.05 0.64 22.35
N THR A 80 4.16 -0.33 22.50
CA THR A 80 4.26 -1.38 23.54
C THR A 80 4.74 -2.73 23.02
N GLY A 81 5.14 -2.80 21.74
CA GLY A 81 5.55 -4.05 21.10
C GLY A 81 7.05 -4.37 21.24
N ASN A 82 7.41 -5.56 20.78
CA ASN A 82 8.78 -6.09 20.77
C ASN A 82 9.48 -5.88 19.41
N GLN A 83 9.02 -4.90 18.62
CA GLN A 83 9.62 -4.55 17.34
C GLN A 83 11.09 -4.16 17.50
N GLN A 84 11.84 -4.22 16.40
CA GLN A 84 13.17 -3.63 16.37
C GLN A 84 13.07 -2.14 16.70
N PHE A 85 14.05 -1.66 17.44
CA PHE A 85 14.14 -0.26 17.83
C PHE A 85 15.53 0.29 17.51
N ILE A 86 15.56 1.53 17.06
CA ILE A 86 16.78 2.33 16.90
C ILE A 86 16.51 3.75 17.37
N SER A 87 17.45 4.33 18.10
CA SER A 87 17.32 5.72 18.58
C SER A 87 17.31 6.70 17.41
N ALA A 88 16.72 7.88 17.60
CA ALA A 88 16.70 8.92 16.58
C ALA A 88 18.10 9.29 16.07
N LYS A 89 19.09 9.35 16.99
CA LYS A 89 20.50 9.61 16.65
C LYS A 89 21.08 8.51 15.75
N ALA A 90 20.90 7.24 16.12
CA ALA A 90 21.44 6.13 15.34
C ALA A 90 20.69 5.94 14.00
N ALA A 91 19.40 6.29 13.93
CA ALA A 91 18.63 6.28 12.69
C ALA A 91 19.19 7.26 11.65
N ALA A 92 19.69 8.43 12.07
CA ALA A 92 20.32 9.40 11.18
C ALA A 92 21.60 8.87 10.52
N ASP A 93 22.33 8.00 11.25
CA ASP A 93 23.59 7.39 10.83
C ASP A 93 23.41 6.07 10.04
N LEU A 94 22.17 5.65 9.77
CA LEU A 94 21.93 4.46 8.96
C LEU A 94 22.58 4.59 7.58
N VAL A 95 23.18 3.50 7.12
CA VAL A 95 23.81 3.39 5.80
C VAL A 95 22.85 2.71 4.85
N PHE A 96 22.79 3.20 3.61
CA PHE A 96 21.92 2.62 2.59
C PHE A 96 22.32 1.17 2.32
N ASP A 97 21.40 0.25 2.64
CA ASP A 97 21.55 -1.17 2.36
C ASP A 97 20.36 -1.65 1.53
N LYS A 98 20.63 -1.92 0.25
CA LYS A 98 19.58 -2.06 -0.75
C LYS A 98 18.68 -3.26 -0.45
N GLY A 99 17.41 -2.96 -0.22
CA GLY A 99 16.37 -3.97 0.00
C GLY A 99 16.31 -4.50 1.42
N ARG A 100 17.17 -4.03 2.34
CA ARG A 100 17.10 -4.38 3.75
C ARG A 100 15.74 -3.99 4.30
N ILE A 101 15.07 -4.91 5.01
CA ILE A 101 13.84 -4.61 5.75
C ILE A 101 14.29 -4.10 7.13
N LEU A 102 14.10 -2.81 7.38
CA LEU A 102 14.56 -2.10 8.57
C LEU A 102 13.41 -1.40 9.29
N TYR A 103 13.20 -1.74 10.55
CA TYR A 103 12.31 -1.04 11.48
C TYR A 103 10.92 -0.65 10.91
N PRO A 104 10.22 -1.53 10.16
CA PRO A 104 8.97 -1.16 9.49
C PRO A 104 7.90 -0.65 10.46
N ARG A 105 7.84 -1.15 11.70
CA ARG A 105 6.92 -0.61 12.71
C ARG A 105 7.30 0.81 13.12
N GLN A 106 8.57 1.05 13.46
CA GLN A 106 9.07 2.38 13.85
C GLN A 106 8.88 3.40 12.72
N TRP A 107 9.17 3.01 11.47
CA TRP A 107 8.91 3.85 10.29
C TRP A 107 7.44 4.25 10.22
N TYR A 108 6.51 3.30 10.38
CA TYR A 108 5.07 3.60 10.36
C TYR A 108 4.64 4.54 11.49
N LEU A 109 5.18 4.35 12.70
CA LEU A 109 4.91 5.23 13.84
C LEU A 109 5.33 6.68 13.54
N GLY A 110 6.53 6.85 12.98
CA GLY A 110 7.03 8.16 12.55
C GLY A 110 6.18 8.77 11.44
N TRP A 111 5.81 7.97 10.43
CA TRP A 111 4.97 8.41 9.32
C TRP A 111 3.59 8.87 9.78
N ARG A 112 2.94 8.06 10.62
CA ARG A 112 1.64 8.40 11.23
C ARG A 112 1.74 9.66 12.09
N TYR A 113 2.81 9.81 12.88
CA TYR A 113 3.02 11.01 13.68
C TYR A 113 3.15 12.26 12.80
N LEU A 114 4.00 12.21 11.77
CA LEU A 114 4.20 13.32 10.83
C LEU A 114 2.90 13.70 10.12
N LEU A 115 2.18 12.73 9.56
CA LEU A 115 0.88 12.95 8.93
C LEU A 115 -0.12 13.59 9.90
N ASN A 116 -0.14 13.18 11.17
CA ASN A 116 -1.00 13.79 12.18
C ASN A 116 -0.58 15.23 12.50
N GLN A 117 0.72 15.53 12.60
CA GLN A 117 1.17 16.90 12.85
C GLN A 117 0.87 17.81 11.66
N TRP A 118 1.22 17.40 10.44
CA TRP A 118 0.88 18.12 9.23
C TRP A 118 -0.62 18.27 9.05
N GLY A 119 -1.40 17.24 9.39
CA GLY A 119 -2.86 17.27 9.41
C GLY A 119 -3.45 18.41 10.23
N LYS A 120 -2.84 18.75 11.37
CA LYS A 120 -3.28 19.88 12.22
C LYS A 120 -2.97 21.25 11.59
N GLN A 121 -2.02 21.31 10.67
CA GLN A 121 -1.63 22.53 9.96
C GLN A 121 -2.46 22.76 8.70
N LEU A 122 -3.17 21.72 8.22
CA LEU A 122 -3.96 21.77 7.00
C LEU A 122 -5.22 22.63 7.19
N LEU A 123 -5.20 23.79 6.55
CA LEU A 123 -6.35 24.69 6.44
C LEU A 123 -6.84 24.82 4.98
N SER A 124 -6.12 24.19 4.06
CA SER A 124 -6.42 24.09 2.63
C SER A 124 -6.97 22.70 2.30
N PRO A 125 -7.84 22.57 1.30
CA PRO A 125 -8.29 21.28 0.79
C PRO A 125 -7.13 20.36 0.43
N VAL A 126 -7.30 19.06 0.70
CA VAL A 126 -6.32 18.02 0.37
C VAL A 126 -6.94 16.98 -0.55
N ILE A 127 -6.13 16.41 -1.43
CA ILE A 127 -6.60 15.34 -2.33
C ILE A 127 -6.87 14.06 -1.52
N ASN A 128 -5.89 13.61 -0.74
CA ASN A 128 -6.04 12.51 0.21
C ASN A 128 -5.70 13.03 1.61
N HIS A 129 -6.59 12.79 2.57
CA HIS A 129 -6.42 13.31 3.92
C HIS A 129 -5.34 12.53 4.68
N PRO A 130 -4.42 13.20 5.43
CA PRO A 130 -3.34 12.52 6.15
C PRO A 130 -3.79 11.38 7.07
N HIS A 131 -4.93 11.54 7.75
CA HIS A 131 -5.51 10.47 8.56
C HIS A 131 -5.84 9.22 7.73
N ASP A 132 -6.55 9.38 6.61
CA ASP A 132 -6.90 8.26 5.74
C ASP A 132 -5.64 7.63 5.13
N ILE A 133 -4.65 8.44 4.74
CA ILE A 133 -3.34 7.94 4.28
C ILE A 133 -2.73 7.03 5.35
N SER A 134 -2.64 7.48 6.60
CA SER A 134 -2.08 6.66 7.69
C SER A 134 -2.83 5.35 7.89
N VAL A 135 -4.17 5.36 7.82
CA VAL A 135 -4.98 4.14 7.97
C VAL A 135 -4.75 3.19 6.79
N MET A 136 -4.67 3.71 5.55
CA MET A 136 -4.40 2.89 4.36
C MET A 136 -3.00 2.25 4.36
N PHE A 137 -2.08 2.71 5.21
CA PHE A 137 -0.79 2.03 5.44
C PHE A 137 -0.88 0.92 6.49
N ASP A 138 -1.99 0.79 7.21
CA ASP A 138 -2.20 -0.19 8.28
C ASP A 138 -3.14 -1.30 7.81
N LYS A 139 -2.57 -2.40 7.32
CA LYS A 139 -3.35 -3.51 6.77
C LYS A 139 -4.31 -4.14 7.79
N PRO A 140 -3.90 -4.44 9.05
CA PRO A 140 -4.83 -4.91 10.07
C PRO A 140 -6.02 -3.96 10.29
N LEU A 141 -5.76 -2.65 10.41
CA LEU A 141 -6.83 -1.67 10.61
C LEU A 141 -7.77 -1.55 9.41
N CYS A 142 -7.23 -1.58 8.18
CA CYS A 142 -8.04 -1.62 6.96
C CYS A 142 -8.90 -2.89 6.90
N SER A 143 -8.30 -4.05 7.21
CA SER A 143 -8.99 -5.34 7.21
C SER A 143 -10.14 -5.38 8.22
N ASP A 144 -9.91 -4.87 9.43
CA ASP A 144 -10.93 -4.75 10.47
C ASP A 144 -12.06 -3.81 10.03
N ARG A 145 -11.72 -2.64 9.46
CA ARG A 145 -12.70 -1.72 8.88
C ARG A 145 -13.53 -2.40 7.78
N PHE A 146 -12.89 -3.09 6.84
CA PHE A 146 -13.56 -3.82 5.76
C PHE A 146 -14.47 -4.93 6.29
N SER A 147 -14.02 -5.70 7.27
CA SER A 147 -14.82 -6.75 7.91
C SER A 147 -16.10 -6.20 8.56
N ARG A 148 -16.02 -5.10 9.31
CA ARG A 148 -17.19 -4.48 9.97
C ARG A 148 -18.23 -3.96 8.97
N HIS A 149 -17.79 -3.62 7.76
CA HIS A 149 -18.66 -3.14 6.68
C HIS A 149 -19.01 -4.23 5.65
N HIS A 150 -18.75 -5.51 5.96
CA HIS A 150 -19.07 -6.65 5.09
C HIS A 150 -18.43 -6.58 3.70
N ILE A 151 -17.30 -5.90 3.58
CA ILE A 151 -16.50 -5.92 2.36
C ILE A 151 -15.83 -7.30 2.25
N PRO A 152 -15.99 -8.04 1.13
CA PRO A 152 -15.36 -9.34 0.96
C PRO A 152 -13.84 -9.24 1.04
N ILE A 153 -13.24 -9.89 2.03
CA ILE A 153 -11.80 -9.93 2.28
C ILE A 153 -11.37 -11.36 2.67
N PRO A 154 -10.08 -11.71 2.56
CA PRO A 154 -9.54 -12.92 3.16
C PRO A 154 -9.85 -13.04 4.66
N ARG A 155 -10.15 -14.26 5.12
CA ARG A 155 -10.36 -14.53 6.55
C ARG A 155 -9.08 -14.26 7.34
N SER A 156 -9.12 -13.38 8.33
CA SER A 156 -8.02 -13.16 9.27
C SER A 156 -7.84 -14.34 10.22
N LEU A 157 -6.60 -14.64 10.58
CA LEU A 157 -6.28 -15.60 11.64
C LEU A 157 -6.13 -14.93 13.02
N GLY A 158 -6.36 -13.62 13.12
CA GLY A 158 -6.14 -12.84 14.34
C GLY A 158 -4.70 -12.34 14.48
N VAL A 159 -4.35 -11.89 15.68
CA VAL A 159 -3.01 -11.39 15.99
C VAL A 159 -2.08 -12.57 16.21
N ILE A 160 -0.96 -12.61 15.48
CA ILE A 160 0.05 -13.67 15.54
C ILE A 160 1.34 -13.08 16.09
N HIS A 161 1.95 -13.78 17.05
CA HIS A 161 3.09 -13.26 17.84
C HIS A 161 4.43 -13.88 17.43
N ASN A 162 4.40 -15.15 17.02
CA ASN A 162 5.56 -15.92 16.61
C ASN A 162 5.10 -17.11 15.76
N TYR A 163 6.07 -17.89 15.30
CA TYR A 163 5.89 -19.09 14.52
C TYR A 163 5.01 -20.13 15.22
N GLU A 164 5.27 -20.42 16.49
CA GLU A 164 4.55 -21.45 17.24
C GLU A 164 3.06 -21.09 17.37
N HIS A 165 2.78 -19.83 17.72
CA HIS A 165 1.41 -19.31 17.79
C HIS A 165 0.74 -19.33 16.41
N LEU A 166 1.47 -19.05 15.32
CA LEU A 166 0.93 -19.19 13.97
C LEU A 166 0.48 -20.62 13.69
N ARG A 167 1.32 -21.62 13.98
CA ARG A 167 1.01 -23.04 13.76
C ARG A 167 -0.21 -23.47 14.56
N GLU A 168 -0.27 -23.06 15.83
CA GLU A 168 -1.41 -23.32 16.70
C GLU A 168 -2.70 -22.73 16.12
N GLN A 169 -2.70 -21.44 15.73
CA GLN A 169 -3.88 -20.80 15.15
C GLN A 169 -4.31 -21.43 13.83
N MET A 170 -3.35 -21.82 12.98
CA MET A 170 -3.65 -22.56 11.75
C MET A 170 -4.33 -23.90 12.05
N GLN A 171 -3.87 -24.64 13.05
CA GLN A 171 -4.48 -25.91 13.44
C GLN A 171 -5.88 -25.73 14.04
N ILE A 172 -6.05 -24.80 14.99
CA ILE A 172 -7.33 -24.49 15.63
C ILE A 172 -8.38 -24.08 14.58
N GLN A 173 -7.99 -23.29 13.58
CA GLN A 173 -8.89 -22.73 12.58
C GLN A 173 -8.99 -23.58 11.29
N GLY A 174 -8.34 -24.75 11.25
CA GLY A 174 -8.32 -25.66 10.10
C GLY A 174 -7.79 -25.00 8.82
N CYS A 175 -6.72 -24.21 8.92
CA CYS A 175 -6.20 -23.39 7.83
C CYS A 175 -4.75 -23.74 7.49
N ASP A 176 -4.55 -24.64 6.52
CA ASP A 176 -3.21 -25.12 6.15
C ASP A 176 -2.41 -24.14 5.28
N ARG A 177 -3.02 -23.04 4.82
CA ARG A 177 -2.40 -22.08 3.90
C ARG A 177 -2.80 -20.65 4.23
N VAL A 178 -1.80 -19.80 4.44
CA VAL A 178 -1.99 -18.40 4.83
C VAL A 178 -1.03 -17.48 4.07
N PHE A 179 -1.44 -16.22 3.92
CA PHE A 179 -0.53 -15.14 3.65
C PHE A 179 -0.15 -14.46 4.96
N ILE A 180 1.14 -14.23 5.16
CA ILE A 180 1.70 -13.38 6.21
C ILE A 180 2.21 -12.13 5.52
N LYS A 181 1.80 -10.95 5.99
CA LYS A 181 2.21 -9.67 5.42
C LYS A 181 2.62 -8.76 6.57
N LEU A 182 3.76 -8.06 6.47
CA LEU A 182 4.04 -6.94 7.38
C LEU A 182 2.85 -5.98 7.41
N SER A 183 2.41 -5.61 8.61
CA SER A 183 1.23 -4.76 8.80
C SER A 183 1.32 -3.44 8.04
N HIS A 184 2.54 -2.88 7.97
CA HIS A 184 2.82 -1.58 7.36
C HIS A 184 3.83 -1.65 6.20
N GLY A 185 4.06 -2.85 5.66
CA GLY A 185 4.97 -3.04 4.52
C GLY A 185 4.32 -2.64 3.19
N SER A 186 5.13 -2.30 2.19
CA SER A 186 4.70 -2.06 0.81
C SER A 186 5.57 -2.83 -0.18
N ALA A 187 5.22 -2.81 -1.46
CA ALA A 187 6.00 -3.44 -2.54
C ALA A 187 6.37 -4.91 -2.27
N ALA A 188 5.41 -5.67 -1.73
CA ALA A 188 5.58 -7.06 -1.30
C ALA A 188 6.77 -7.28 -0.35
N SER A 189 7.18 -6.26 0.41
CA SER A 189 8.19 -6.39 1.46
C SER A 189 7.59 -7.15 2.64
N GLY A 190 8.23 -8.23 3.06
CA GLY A 190 7.74 -9.04 4.19
C GLY A 190 6.43 -9.77 3.90
N VAL A 191 6.24 -10.26 2.67
CA VAL A 191 5.08 -11.09 2.29
C VAL A 191 5.48 -12.54 2.13
N ILE A 192 4.75 -13.45 2.77
CA ILE A 192 4.99 -14.90 2.73
C ILE A 192 3.67 -15.60 2.38
N ALA A 193 3.67 -16.37 1.29
CA ALA A 193 2.67 -17.41 1.06
C ALA A 193 3.14 -18.67 1.78
N TYR A 194 2.59 -18.90 2.96
CA TYR A 194 2.97 -19.98 3.86
C TYR A 194 1.97 -21.12 3.76
N ARG A 195 2.49 -22.36 3.71
CA ARG A 195 1.66 -23.57 3.83
C ARG A 195 2.34 -24.55 4.77
N ALA A 196 1.55 -25.17 5.62
CA ALA A 196 2.03 -26.25 6.45
C ALA A 196 0.90 -27.15 6.95
N ASN A 197 1.14 -28.45 6.88
CA ASN A 197 0.30 -29.51 7.45
C ASN A 197 1.12 -30.36 8.44
N SER A 198 0.61 -31.51 8.85
CA SER A 198 1.28 -32.42 9.80
C SER A 198 2.60 -33.01 9.29
N HIS A 199 2.89 -32.95 7.99
CA HIS A 199 4.02 -33.67 7.37
C HIS A 199 4.96 -32.77 6.57
N ARG A 200 4.49 -31.60 6.12
CA ARG A 200 5.25 -30.72 5.22
C ARG A 200 4.96 -29.27 5.55
N GLU A 201 6.00 -28.48 5.34
CA GLU A 201 6.00 -27.04 5.52
C GLU A 201 6.75 -26.39 4.35
N SER A 202 6.26 -25.23 3.89
CA SER A 202 7.04 -24.40 2.97
C SER A 202 6.56 -22.95 2.96
N ALA A 203 7.47 -22.04 2.65
CA ALA A 203 7.21 -20.63 2.46
C ALA A 203 7.65 -20.18 1.06
N ILE A 204 6.75 -19.52 0.32
CA ILE A 204 7.08 -18.81 -0.93
C ILE A 204 7.06 -17.32 -0.61
N THR A 205 8.19 -16.63 -0.78
CA THR A 205 8.34 -15.24 -0.32
C THR A 205 9.33 -14.46 -1.17
N THR A 206 9.26 -13.14 -1.13
CA THR A 206 10.28 -12.21 -1.62
C THR A 206 11.40 -11.96 -0.60
N VAL A 207 11.17 -12.38 0.65
CA VAL A 207 12.08 -12.20 1.78
C VAL A 207 13.27 -13.14 1.62
N GLU A 208 14.45 -12.54 1.59
CA GLU A 208 15.72 -13.23 1.68
C GLU A 208 16.26 -13.13 3.09
N ARG A 209 16.57 -14.29 3.68
CA ARG A 209 17.27 -14.41 4.95
C ARG A 209 18.77 -14.47 4.72
N VAL A 210 19.52 -13.57 5.35
CA VAL A 210 20.98 -13.51 5.31
C VAL A 210 21.52 -13.53 6.74
N ARG A 211 22.51 -14.39 7.02
CA ARG A 211 23.25 -14.35 8.29
C ARG A 211 24.55 -13.56 8.09
N GLN A 212 24.71 -12.47 8.83
CA GLN A 212 25.90 -11.61 8.76
C GLN A 212 26.19 -11.04 10.15
N ASP A 213 27.47 -11.05 10.55
CA ASP A 213 27.93 -10.51 11.84
C ASP A 213 27.19 -11.12 13.06
N GLY A 214 26.84 -12.41 12.98
CA GLY A 214 26.08 -13.10 14.03
C GLY A 214 24.59 -12.72 14.11
N GLN A 215 24.07 -11.92 13.17
CA GLN A 215 22.69 -11.49 13.13
C GLN A 215 21.95 -12.01 11.90
N THR A 216 20.66 -12.31 12.06
CA THR A 216 19.77 -12.63 10.93
C THR A 216 19.18 -11.34 10.36
N ARG A 217 19.41 -11.12 9.07
CA ARG A 217 19.00 -9.95 8.31
C ARG A 217 18.01 -10.37 7.23
N LEU A 218 16.84 -9.73 7.19
CA LEU A 218 15.86 -9.87 6.12
C LEU A 218 16.02 -8.79 5.04
N TYR A 219 15.86 -9.20 3.78
CA TYR A 219 15.87 -8.33 2.61
C TYR A 219 14.66 -8.60 1.71
N ASN A 220 14.03 -7.57 1.15
CA ASN A 220 13.16 -7.70 -0.01
C ASN A 220 14.03 -7.84 -1.27
N SER A 221 14.32 -9.08 -1.65
CA SER A 221 15.15 -9.39 -2.83
C SER A 221 14.44 -9.12 -4.16
N ARG A 222 13.12 -8.89 -4.13
CA ARG A 222 12.20 -8.86 -5.29
C ARG A 222 12.20 -10.14 -6.13
N LYS A 223 12.96 -11.16 -5.73
CA LYS A 223 13.00 -12.49 -6.35
C LYS A 223 12.19 -13.42 -5.48
N ILE A 224 11.43 -14.30 -6.12
CA ILE A 224 10.70 -15.35 -5.40
C ILE A 224 11.70 -16.37 -4.88
N ARG A 225 11.63 -16.63 -3.58
CA ARG A 225 12.35 -17.69 -2.86
C ARG A 225 11.37 -18.72 -2.36
N HIS A 226 11.84 -19.96 -2.26
CA HIS A 226 11.08 -21.08 -1.74
C HIS A 226 11.88 -21.72 -0.62
N TYR A 227 11.39 -21.60 0.61
CA TYR A 227 11.97 -22.19 1.79
C TYR A 227 11.17 -23.43 2.17
N THR A 228 11.88 -24.52 2.50
CA THR A 228 11.31 -25.76 3.06
C THR A 228 12.02 -26.19 4.35
N ASP A 229 13.11 -25.50 4.70
CA ASP A 229 13.81 -25.71 5.95
C ASP A 229 13.07 -25.02 7.10
N HIS A 230 12.89 -25.76 8.20
CA HIS A 230 12.10 -25.32 9.34
C HIS A 230 12.75 -24.16 10.11
N GLU A 231 14.08 -24.19 10.28
CA GLU A 231 14.81 -23.13 11.00
C GLU A 231 14.75 -21.83 10.22
N GLU A 232 14.94 -21.88 8.89
CA GLU A 232 14.86 -20.68 8.04
C GLU A 232 13.47 -20.04 8.05
N ILE A 233 12.42 -20.86 8.00
CA ILE A 233 11.03 -20.39 8.01
C ILE A 233 10.71 -19.76 9.37
N THR A 234 11.08 -20.43 10.46
CA THR A 234 10.86 -19.95 11.83
C THR A 234 11.57 -18.61 12.07
N ASP A 235 12.85 -18.50 11.67
CA ASP A 235 13.62 -17.25 11.72
C ASP A 235 12.89 -16.10 11.02
N ILE A 236 12.47 -16.32 9.78
CA ILE A 236 11.80 -15.29 8.97
C ILE A 236 10.48 -14.88 9.63
N ILE A 237 9.64 -15.84 10.00
CA ILE A 237 8.31 -15.56 10.57
C ILE A 237 8.45 -14.82 11.89
N ASN A 238 9.34 -15.25 12.79
CA ASN A 238 9.54 -14.61 14.09
C ASN A 238 10.04 -13.16 13.97
N ILE A 239 10.95 -12.88 13.03
CA ILE A 239 11.41 -11.51 12.80
C ILE A 239 10.28 -10.63 12.27
N LEU A 240 9.45 -11.14 11.34
CA LEU A 240 8.34 -10.36 10.81
C LEU A 240 7.22 -10.17 11.84
N THR A 241 6.87 -11.18 12.63
CA THR A 241 5.80 -11.06 13.65
C THR A 241 6.18 -10.08 14.75
N ALA A 242 7.46 -9.96 15.10
CA ALA A 242 7.96 -8.94 16.03
C ALA A 242 7.67 -7.50 15.56
N GLU A 243 7.69 -7.26 14.24
CA GLU A 243 7.34 -5.97 13.63
C GLU A 243 5.82 -5.76 13.46
N GLY A 244 5.02 -6.79 13.73
CA GLY A 244 3.60 -6.82 13.46
C GLY A 244 3.26 -7.28 12.03
N VAL A 245 2.34 -8.25 11.95
CA VAL A 245 1.87 -8.83 10.70
C VAL A 245 0.35 -8.89 10.63
N GLN A 246 -0.17 -8.82 9.41
CA GLN A 246 -1.48 -9.35 9.07
C GLN A 246 -1.32 -10.79 8.59
N VAL A 247 -2.06 -11.71 9.20
CA VAL A 247 -2.14 -13.11 8.76
C VAL A 247 -3.55 -13.42 8.29
N GLU A 248 -3.68 -13.88 7.06
CA GLU A 248 -4.95 -14.15 6.41
C GLU A 248 -4.95 -15.46 5.63
N ALA A 249 -6.11 -16.07 5.42
CA ALA A 249 -6.25 -17.27 4.63
C ALA A 249 -5.74 -17.05 3.18
N TRP A 250 -4.94 -17.98 2.68
CA TRP A 250 -4.46 -17.93 1.30
C TRP A 250 -5.59 -18.35 0.33
N LEU A 251 -6.22 -17.35 -0.27
CA LEU A 251 -7.29 -17.53 -1.26
C LEU A 251 -6.76 -17.95 -2.65
N PRO A 252 -7.49 -18.83 -3.37
CA PRO A 252 -7.14 -19.19 -4.74
C PRO A 252 -7.45 -18.03 -5.70
N LYS A 253 -6.54 -17.78 -6.64
CA LYS A 253 -6.73 -16.80 -7.72
C LYS A 253 -7.22 -17.49 -8.99
N ALA A 254 -8.12 -16.83 -9.70
CA ALA A 254 -8.44 -17.16 -11.08
C ALA A 254 -7.20 -17.07 -11.97
N GLN A 255 -7.26 -17.73 -13.13
CA GLN A 255 -6.17 -17.75 -14.09
C GLN A 255 -6.63 -17.27 -15.46
N ILE A 256 -5.79 -16.47 -16.12
CA ILE A 256 -5.91 -16.11 -17.53
C ILE A 256 -4.67 -16.63 -18.22
N GLN A 257 -4.84 -17.40 -19.31
CA GLN A 257 -3.74 -18.03 -20.06
C GLN A 257 -2.80 -18.87 -19.16
N GLY A 258 -3.35 -19.54 -18.14
CA GLY A 258 -2.58 -20.35 -17.19
C GLY A 258 -1.84 -19.56 -16.10
N HIS A 259 -1.94 -18.22 -16.10
CA HIS A 259 -1.31 -17.36 -15.11
C HIS A 259 -2.31 -16.89 -14.05
N PRO A 260 -2.04 -17.08 -12.74
CA PRO A 260 -2.87 -16.48 -11.69
C PRO A 260 -2.84 -14.96 -11.80
N PHE A 261 -3.96 -14.30 -11.54
CA PHE A 261 -4.04 -12.86 -11.63
C PHE A 261 -4.83 -12.22 -10.50
N ASP A 262 -4.58 -10.94 -10.32
CA ASP A 262 -5.46 -10.01 -9.61
C ASP A 262 -5.57 -8.70 -10.40
N VAL A 263 -6.46 -7.81 -9.96
CA VAL A 263 -6.74 -6.55 -10.66
C VAL A 263 -6.46 -5.38 -9.71
N ARG A 264 -5.57 -4.47 -10.12
CA ARG A 264 -5.44 -3.16 -9.50
C ARG A 264 -6.55 -2.27 -10.04
N VAL A 265 -7.44 -1.81 -9.18
CA VAL A 265 -8.54 -0.88 -9.50
C VAL A 265 -8.24 0.45 -8.84
N VAL A 266 -8.23 1.56 -9.60
CA VAL A 266 -8.15 2.90 -9.03
C VAL A 266 -9.56 3.48 -8.97
N VAL A 267 -9.99 3.79 -7.76
CA VAL A 267 -11.24 4.50 -7.50
C VAL A 267 -10.91 5.96 -7.34
N ILE A 268 -11.56 6.83 -8.11
CA ILE A 268 -11.39 8.28 -8.07
C ILE A 268 -12.76 8.91 -7.94
N ASN A 269 -12.96 9.71 -6.90
CA ASN A 269 -14.23 10.36 -6.57
C ASN A 269 -15.39 9.35 -6.63
N VAL A 270 -15.29 8.30 -5.81
CA VAL A 270 -16.26 7.20 -5.64
C VAL A 270 -16.54 6.34 -6.87
N GLU A 271 -15.85 6.53 -8.00
CA GLU A 271 -16.03 5.74 -9.22
C GLU A 271 -14.80 4.87 -9.50
N ALA A 272 -14.99 3.58 -9.73
CA ALA A 272 -13.92 2.70 -10.20
C ALA A 272 -13.61 3.00 -11.68
N GLN A 273 -12.46 3.65 -11.94
CA GLN A 273 -12.11 4.18 -13.26
C GLN A 273 -11.03 3.33 -13.95
N HIS A 274 -9.80 3.35 -13.45
CA HIS A 274 -8.66 2.72 -14.12
C HIS A 274 -8.42 1.32 -13.57
N ILE A 275 -8.17 0.36 -14.47
CA ILE A 275 -7.88 -1.01 -14.07
C ILE A 275 -6.62 -1.55 -14.75
N VAL A 276 -5.88 -2.37 -14.00
CA VAL A 276 -4.73 -3.11 -14.50
C VAL A 276 -4.81 -4.55 -14.02
N VAL A 277 -4.93 -5.47 -14.96
CA VAL A 277 -4.79 -6.90 -14.71
C VAL A 277 -3.31 -7.20 -14.49
N ARG A 278 -2.95 -7.84 -13.38
CA ARG A 278 -1.56 -8.19 -13.05
C ARG A 278 -1.41 -9.70 -13.07
N LEU A 279 -0.66 -10.22 -14.04
CA LEU A 279 -0.43 -11.65 -14.24
C LEU A 279 0.80 -12.08 -13.43
N GLY A 280 0.62 -13.06 -12.56
CA GLY A 280 1.67 -13.61 -11.71
C GLY A 280 2.31 -14.87 -12.27
N LYS A 281 3.56 -15.11 -11.88
CA LYS A 281 4.26 -16.41 -12.01
C LYS A 281 4.31 -17.19 -10.69
N SER A 282 3.73 -16.62 -9.63
CA SER A 282 3.70 -17.14 -8.26
C SER A 282 2.39 -16.70 -7.57
N PRO A 283 2.15 -17.05 -6.30
CA PRO A 283 1.00 -16.55 -5.54
C PRO A 283 0.96 -15.02 -5.40
N MET A 284 2.11 -14.34 -5.55
CA MET A 284 2.26 -12.88 -5.56
C MET A 284 2.29 -12.34 -7.00
N THR A 285 1.35 -11.46 -7.34
CA THR A 285 1.09 -10.94 -8.69
C THR A 285 1.58 -9.51 -8.92
N ASN A 286 2.20 -8.87 -7.92
CA ASN A 286 2.58 -7.47 -8.02
C ASN A 286 3.57 -7.18 -9.16
N LEU A 287 3.37 -6.10 -9.92
CA LEU A 287 4.18 -5.74 -11.10
C LEU A 287 5.66 -5.44 -10.78
N HIS A 288 5.98 -4.97 -9.57
CA HIS A 288 7.36 -4.69 -9.18
C HIS A 288 8.23 -5.95 -9.01
N LEU A 289 7.62 -7.14 -9.08
CA LEU A 289 8.30 -8.45 -9.11
C LEU A 289 8.65 -8.90 -10.55
N GLY A 290 8.50 -8.02 -11.55
CA GLY A 290 8.69 -8.36 -12.96
C GLY A 290 7.50 -9.12 -13.57
N ASN A 291 6.34 -9.08 -12.89
CA ASN A 291 5.08 -9.61 -13.39
C ASN A 291 4.53 -8.73 -14.53
N GLU A 292 3.66 -9.32 -15.34
CA GLU A 292 3.21 -8.73 -16.60
C GLU A 292 1.81 -8.13 -16.47
N ARG A 293 1.50 -7.15 -17.34
CA ARG A 293 0.13 -6.63 -17.46
C ARG A 293 -0.67 -7.57 -18.36
N GLY A 294 -1.83 -8.00 -17.88
CA GLY A 294 -2.80 -8.72 -18.71
C GLY A 294 -3.57 -7.79 -19.63
N ASN A 295 -4.24 -8.37 -20.63
CA ASN A 295 -5.15 -7.64 -21.50
C ASN A 295 -6.48 -7.38 -20.75
N THR A 296 -6.88 -6.11 -20.67
CA THR A 296 -8.11 -5.68 -19.98
C THR A 296 -9.38 -6.11 -20.72
N GLU A 297 -9.38 -6.12 -22.05
CA GLU A 297 -10.54 -6.54 -22.86
C GLU A 297 -10.79 -8.03 -22.69
N ASP A 298 -9.75 -8.86 -22.76
CA ASP A 298 -9.83 -10.30 -22.49
C ASP A 298 -10.37 -10.58 -21.09
N PHE A 299 -9.90 -9.81 -20.10
CA PHE A 299 -10.38 -9.88 -18.73
C PHE A 299 -11.87 -9.54 -18.62
N LEU A 300 -12.30 -8.41 -19.19
CA LEU A 300 -13.70 -7.99 -19.15
C LEU A 300 -14.62 -8.98 -19.89
N ALA A 301 -14.17 -9.52 -21.01
CA ALA A 301 -14.89 -10.56 -21.75
C ALA A 301 -15.04 -11.84 -20.92
N LYS A 302 -14.01 -12.22 -20.17
CA LYS A 302 -14.01 -13.41 -19.29
C LYS A 302 -14.94 -13.24 -18.10
N ILE A 303 -14.95 -12.07 -17.47
CA ILE A 303 -15.75 -11.78 -16.27
C ILE A 303 -17.22 -11.54 -16.62
N GLY A 304 -17.47 -10.88 -17.75
CA GLY A 304 -18.79 -10.41 -18.14
C GLY A 304 -19.20 -9.12 -17.40
N TYR A 305 -20.00 -8.30 -18.08
CA TYR A 305 -20.39 -6.97 -17.61
C TYR A 305 -21.04 -6.99 -16.21
N GLU A 306 -22.02 -7.87 -15.99
CA GLU A 306 -22.77 -7.91 -14.72
C GLU A 306 -21.90 -8.27 -13.50
N ASN A 307 -20.95 -9.21 -13.66
CA ASN A 307 -20.05 -9.57 -12.58
C ASN A 307 -19.03 -8.44 -12.33
N TRP A 308 -18.53 -7.83 -13.40
CA TRP A 308 -17.62 -6.69 -13.27
C TRP A 308 -18.29 -5.52 -12.55
N GLU A 309 -19.57 -5.24 -12.83
CA GLU A 309 -20.32 -4.21 -12.12
C GLU A 309 -20.37 -4.46 -10.60
N LYS A 310 -20.64 -5.70 -10.18
CA LYS A 310 -20.62 -6.09 -8.75
C LYS A 310 -19.24 -5.92 -8.11
N MET A 311 -18.18 -6.24 -8.87
CA MET A 311 -16.79 -6.09 -8.44
C MET A 311 -16.42 -4.61 -8.27
N LYS A 312 -16.83 -3.73 -9.21
CA LYS A 312 -16.66 -2.28 -9.09
C LYS A 312 -17.38 -1.73 -7.87
N GLN A 313 -18.66 -2.07 -7.67
CA GLN A 313 -19.44 -1.64 -6.51
C GLN A 313 -18.76 -2.00 -5.19
N THR A 314 -18.10 -3.16 -5.13
CA THR A 314 -17.33 -3.56 -3.93
C THR A 314 -16.09 -2.69 -3.74
N CYS A 315 -15.37 -2.36 -4.81
CA CYS A 315 -14.21 -1.46 -4.76
C CYS A 315 -14.65 -0.05 -4.34
N GLU A 316 -15.73 0.46 -4.91
CA GLU A 316 -16.32 1.77 -4.61
C GLU A 316 -16.81 1.84 -3.15
N ALA A 317 -17.47 0.78 -2.67
CA ALA A 317 -17.88 0.66 -1.27
C ALA A 317 -16.69 0.66 -0.31
N ALA A 318 -15.60 -0.04 -0.65
CA ALA A 318 -14.39 -0.02 0.16
C ALA A 318 -13.70 1.36 0.17
N ALA A 319 -13.67 2.04 -0.98
CA ALA A 319 -13.16 3.41 -1.09
C ALA A 319 -14.00 4.41 -0.29
N ALA A 320 -15.33 4.25 -0.26
CA ALA A 320 -16.26 5.09 0.49
C ALA A 320 -16.03 5.08 2.02
N LEU A 321 -15.31 4.07 2.54
CA LEU A 321 -14.87 4.01 3.95
C LEU A 321 -13.71 4.96 4.27
N PHE A 322 -13.25 5.73 3.28
CA PHE A 322 -12.22 6.78 3.37
C PHE A 322 -12.73 8.07 2.71
N PRO A 323 -13.81 8.68 3.25
CA PRO A 323 -14.55 9.75 2.59
C PRO A 323 -13.78 11.07 2.48
N ASN A 324 -12.66 11.22 3.21
CA ASN A 324 -11.81 12.41 3.14
C ASN A 324 -10.68 12.26 2.12
N SER A 325 -10.71 11.19 1.31
CA SER A 325 -9.73 10.92 0.28
C SER A 325 -10.40 10.79 -1.08
N LEU A 326 -9.86 11.52 -2.06
CA LEU A 326 -10.39 11.56 -3.42
C LEU A 326 -10.16 10.24 -4.14
N TYR A 327 -9.02 9.58 -3.89
CA TYR A 327 -8.66 8.37 -4.63
C TYR A 327 -7.95 7.34 -3.78
N CYS A 328 -8.02 6.09 -4.23
CA CYS A 328 -7.22 4.99 -3.71
C CYS A 328 -7.02 3.92 -4.80
N GLY A 329 -5.99 3.08 -4.63
CA GLY A 329 -5.82 1.87 -5.43
C GLY A 329 -6.18 0.63 -4.62
N ILE A 330 -7.02 -0.22 -5.17
CA ILE A 330 -7.54 -1.45 -4.55
C ILE A 330 -6.97 -2.65 -5.30
N ASP A 331 -6.47 -3.64 -4.57
CA ASP A 331 -6.08 -4.94 -5.12
C ASP A 331 -7.25 -5.92 -4.98
N LEU A 332 -7.85 -6.27 -6.11
CA LEU A 332 -9.01 -7.14 -6.20
C LEU A 332 -8.60 -8.54 -6.66
N LEU A 333 -8.78 -9.53 -5.79
CA LEU A 333 -8.71 -10.95 -6.12
C LEU A 333 -10.02 -11.43 -6.73
N ILE A 334 -9.90 -12.26 -7.76
CA ILE A 334 -11.04 -12.97 -8.36
C ILE A 334 -10.82 -14.47 -8.17
N PHE A 335 -11.85 -15.18 -7.75
CA PHE A 335 -11.81 -16.62 -7.52
C PHE A 335 -11.89 -17.40 -8.84
N PRO A 336 -11.43 -18.67 -8.90
CA PRO A 336 -11.43 -19.48 -10.12
C PRO A 336 -12.79 -19.67 -10.81
N ASP A 337 -13.90 -19.41 -10.12
CA ASP A 337 -15.25 -19.41 -10.70
C ASP A 337 -15.60 -18.14 -11.48
N PHE A 338 -14.72 -17.13 -11.48
CA PHE A 338 -14.89 -15.82 -12.13
C PHE A 338 -16.10 -15.01 -11.64
N ARG A 339 -16.71 -15.42 -10.52
CA ARG A 339 -17.91 -14.78 -9.95
C ARG A 339 -17.63 -14.16 -8.60
N ARG A 340 -16.95 -14.89 -7.73
CA ARG A 340 -16.57 -14.39 -6.40
C ARG A 340 -15.31 -13.54 -6.49
N HIS A 341 -15.21 -12.57 -5.59
CA HIS A 341 -14.05 -11.68 -5.45
C HIS A 341 -13.79 -11.35 -3.97
N ALA A 342 -12.58 -10.84 -3.71
CA ALA A 342 -12.18 -10.32 -2.41
C ALA A 342 -11.16 -9.18 -2.57
N ILE A 343 -11.19 -8.19 -1.70
CA ILE A 343 -10.18 -7.13 -1.63
C ILE A 343 -8.99 -7.65 -0.82
N LEU A 344 -7.79 -7.57 -1.40
CA LEU A 344 -6.53 -7.97 -0.79
C LEU A 344 -5.82 -6.83 -0.06
N GLU A 345 -5.98 -5.60 -0.56
CA GLU A 345 -5.31 -4.39 -0.03
C GLU A 345 -5.97 -3.13 -0.61
N ILE A 346 -5.91 -2.03 0.14
CA ILE A 346 -6.16 -0.66 -0.33
C ILE A 346 -4.89 0.17 -0.14
N ASN A 347 -4.60 1.07 -1.09
CA ASN A 347 -3.37 1.86 -1.14
C ASN A 347 -3.68 3.33 -1.41
N ALA A 348 -3.23 4.23 -0.52
CA ALA A 348 -3.40 5.68 -0.69
C ALA A 348 -2.66 6.27 -1.89
N PHE A 349 -1.62 5.58 -2.39
CA PHE A 349 -0.80 5.99 -3.53
C PHE A 349 -0.84 4.94 -4.65
N GLY A 350 -1.99 4.32 -4.86
CA GLY A 350 -2.17 3.23 -5.84
C GLY A 350 -2.40 3.68 -7.30
N ASP A 351 -2.28 4.97 -7.56
CA ASP A 351 -2.56 5.72 -8.79
C ASP A 351 -1.46 5.66 -9.87
N LEU A 352 -0.26 5.20 -9.53
CA LEU A 352 0.88 5.18 -10.46
C LEU A 352 0.75 4.07 -11.50
N LEU A 353 -0.03 4.33 -12.56
CA LEU A 353 -0.34 3.39 -13.64
C LEU A 353 0.00 3.98 -15.03
N PRO A 354 1.29 4.17 -15.37
CA PRO A 354 1.68 4.75 -16.66
C PRO A 354 1.11 3.96 -17.84
N GLY A 355 0.54 4.66 -18.82
CA GLY A 355 -0.04 4.07 -20.04
C GLY A 355 -1.40 3.39 -19.85
N ILE A 356 -2.09 3.64 -18.74
CA ILE A 356 -3.44 3.13 -18.48
C ILE A 356 -4.39 4.32 -18.50
N PHE A 357 -5.46 4.18 -19.28
CA PHE A 357 -6.40 5.26 -19.54
C PHE A 357 -7.83 4.82 -19.25
N TRP A 358 -8.62 5.76 -18.75
CA TRP A 358 -10.07 5.64 -18.64
C TRP A 358 -10.70 6.85 -19.32
N LYS A 359 -11.56 6.61 -20.32
CA LYS A 359 -12.14 7.66 -21.17
C LYS A 359 -11.09 8.62 -21.74
N GLY A 360 -9.93 8.07 -22.13
CA GLY A 360 -8.80 8.83 -22.68
C GLY A 360 -7.95 9.61 -21.68
N LEU A 361 -8.21 9.48 -20.37
CA LEU A 361 -7.49 10.18 -19.31
C LEU A 361 -6.64 9.21 -18.48
N ASP A 362 -5.41 9.59 -18.17
CA ASP A 362 -4.60 8.91 -17.16
C ASP A 362 -5.15 9.18 -15.74
N THR A 363 -4.60 8.48 -14.76
CA THR A 363 -5.02 8.58 -13.35
C THR A 363 -4.86 9.99 -12.78
N TYR A 364 -3.71 10.64 -12.98
CA TYR A 364 -3.43 11.98 -12.47
C TYR A 364 -4.35 13.04 -13.08
N THR A 365 -4.59 12.96 -14.39
CA THR A 365 -5.51 13.87 -15.08
C THR A 365 -6.95 13.68 -14.60
N SER A 366 -7.39 12.43 -14.39
CA SER A 366 -8.70 12.15 -13.78
C SER A 366 -8.83 12.73 -12.38
N GLU A 367 -7.79 12.59 -11.53
CA GLU A 367 -7.78 13.14 -10.17
C GLU A 367 -7.85 14.67 -10.16
N VAL A 368 -7.07 15.35 -11.01
CA VAL A 368 -7.11 16.82 -11.15
C VAL A 368 -8.51 17.28 -11.60
N LYS A 369 -9.08 16.66 -12.64
CA LYS A 369 -10.43 17.02 -13.10
C LYS A 369 -11.50 16.76 -12.03
N ALA A 370 -11.38 15.66 -11.28
CA ALA A 370 -12.30 15.33 -10.21
C ALA A 370 -12.26 16.37 -9.07
N VAL A 371 -11.06 16.74 -8.60
CA VAL A 371 -10.95 17.73 -7.51
C VAL A 371 -11.45 19.11 -7.96
N LEU A 372 -11.14 19.54 -9.20
CA LEU A 372 -11.63 20.81 -9.74
C LEU A 372 -13.16 20.84 -9.79
N LYS A 373 -13.80 19.77 -10.28
CA LYS A 373 -15.26 19.65 -10.33
C LYS A 373 -15.88 19.79 -8.94
N ILE A 374 -15.33 19.10 -7.94
CA ILE A 374 -15.80 19.19 -6.54
C ILE A 374 -15.68 20.62 -6.01
N ARG A 375 -14.55 21.29 -6.27
CA ARG A 375 -14.29 22.64 -5.76
C ARG A 375 -15.15 23.69 -6.43
N LEU A 376 -15.35 23.62 -7.75
CA LEU A 376 -16.22 24.54 -8.48
C LEU A 376 -17.68 24.41 -8.03
N ASN A 377 -18.17 23.19 -7.82
CA ASN A 377 -19.53 22.98 -7.32
C ASN A 377 -19.73 23.55 -5.91
N LYS A 378 -18.72 23.52 -5.05
CA LYS A 378 -18.76 24.13 -3.71
C LYS A 378 -18.69 25.66 -3.70
N CYS A 379 -18.25 26.28 -4.79
CA CYS A 379 -18.23 27.75 -4.93
C CYS A 379 -19.52 28.33 -5.50
N LEU A 380 -20.40 27.48 -6.06
CA LEU A 380 -21.69 27.86 -6.64
C LEU A 380 -22.87 27.73 -5.65
N ILE A 381 -22.61 27.17 -4.46
CA ILE A 381 -23.52 27.03 -3.33
C ILE A 381 -23.02 28.00 -2.25
#